data_AF-A0A917ZAJ0-F1
#
_entry.id   AF-A0A917ZAJ0-F1
#
_cell.length_a   1.000
_cell.length_b   1.000
_cell.length_c   1.000
_cell.angle_alpha   90.00
_cell.angle_beta   90.00
_cell.angle_gamma   90.00
#
_symmetry.space_group_name_H-M   'P 1'
#
loop_
_entity.id
_entity.type
_entity.pdbx_description
1 polymer ?
#
loop_
_entity_poly.entity_id
_entity_poly.type
_entity_poly.pdbx_seq_one_letter_code
_entity_poly.pdbx_strand_id
1 'polypeptide(L)'
;MRRPESPPSLEELAQIIMRKGLLSKIVDNYPVGANSQKYYHWDEIRHRRAPDGLTREEWWAAMKLTRRSASRPIPLMDIGQSIHLFAAGRGSA
;
A
#
# COMPACT_ATOMS: atom_id res chain seq x y z
N MET A 1 -7.68 13.30 -25.78
CA MET A 1 -7.55 13.13 -24.31
C MET A 1 -7.08 11.71 -24.03
N ARG A 2 -5.82 11.51 -23.58
CA ARG A 2 -5.33 10.19 -23.15
C ARG A 2 -5.97 9.89 -21.80
N ARG A 3 -6.85 8.89 -21.75
CA ARG A 3 -7.38 8.39 -20.47
C ARG A 3 -6.22 7.71 -19.74
N PRO A 4 -5.93 8.06 -18.48
CA PRO A 4 -4.95 7.32 -17.70
C PRO A 4 -5.39 5.85 -17.66
N GLU A 5 -4.43 4.94 -17.78
CA GLU A 5 -4.74 3.52 -17.57
C GLU A 5 -5.05 3.34 -16.10
N SER A 6 -6.15 2.67 -15.79
CA SER A 6 -6.50 2.37 -14.41
C SER A 6 -5.40 1.50 -13.79
N PRO A 7 -4.94 1.81 -12.57
CA PRO A 7 -4.05 0.91 -11.86
C PRO A 7 -4.73 -0.45 -11.65
N PRO A 8 -3.95 -1.54 -11.50
CA PRO A 8 -4.50 -2.82 -11.09
C PRO A 8 -5.27 -2.69 -9.79
N SER A 9 -6.35 -3.46 -9.66
CA SER A 9 -7.16 -3.54 -8.46
C SER A 9 -6.36 -4.09 -7.28
N LEU A 10 -6.81 -3.79 -6.07
CA LEU A 10 -6.16 -4.29 -4.85
C LEU A 10 -6.12 -5.83 -4.78
N GLU A 11 -7.16 -6.48 -5.32
CA GLU A 11 -7.26 -7.93 -5.38
C GLU A 11 -6.21 -8.53 -6.32
N GLU A 12 -6.04 -7.97 -7.51
CA GLU A 12 -5.00 -8.39 -8.46
C GLU A 12 -3.61 -8.22 -7.86
N LEU A 13 -3.35 -7.11 -7.17
CA LEU A 13 -2.08 -6.87 -6.50
C LEU A 13 -1.81 -7.91 -5.40
N ALA A 14 -2.83 -8.26 -4.61
CA ALA A 14 -2.71 -9.30 -3.59
C ALA A 14 -2.40 -10.66 -4.22
N GLN A 15 -3.07 -11.03 -5.31
CA GLN A 15 -2.79 -12.26 -6.04
C GLN A 15 -1.37 -12.29 -6.61
N ILE A 16 -0.88 -11.19 -7.17
CA ILE A 16 0.50 -11.07 -7.69
C ILE A 16 1.50 -11.34 -6.56
N ILE A 17 1.31 -10.68 -5.41
CA ILE A 17 2.18 -10.83 -4.24
C ILE A 17 2.20 -12.29 -3.74
N MET A 18 1.02 -12.90 -3.62
CA MET A 18 0.88 -14.27 -3.10
C MET A 18 1.43 -15.31 -4.09
N ARG A 19 1.07 -15.23 -5.37
CA ARG A 19 1.50 -16.20 -6.40
C ARG A 19 3.01 -16.17 -6.64
N LYS A 20 3.62 -14.99 -6.58
CA LYS A 20 5.06 -14.81 -6.82
C LYS A 20 5.90 -14.78 -5.55
N GLY A 21 5.29 -14.93 -4.38
CA GLY A 21 5.99 -14.93 -3.09
C GLY A 21 6.78 -13.63 -2.83
N LEU A 22 6.28 -12.48 -3.30
CA LEU A 22 7.02 -11.21 -3.25
C LEU A 22 7.05 -10.58 -1.85
N LEU A 23 6.28 -11.13 -0.91
CA LEU A 23 6.13 -10.60 0.45
C LEU A 23 7.48 -10.37 1.14
N SER A 24 8.37 -11.36 1.12
CA SER A 24 9.71 -11.22 1.73
C SER A 24 10.51 -10.10 1.07
N LYS A 25 10.62 -10.13 -0.26
CA LYS A 25 11.32 -9.08 -1.04
C LYS A 25 10.77 -7.68 -0.77
N ILE A 26 9.46 -7.53 -0.64
CA ILE A 26 8.83 -6.24 -0.36
C ILE A 26 9.18 -5.77 1.05
N VAL A 27 9.11 -6.64 2.05
CA VAL A 27 9.47 -6.29 3.43
C VAL A 27 10.95 -5.90 3.54
N ASP A 28 11.84 -6.62 2.86
CA ASP A 28 13.29 -6.37 2.90
C ASP A 28 13.68 -5.08 2.18
N ASN A 29 13.10 -4.81 1.00
CA ASN A 29 13.48 -3.66 0.15
C ASN A 29 12.60 -2.42 0.38
N TYR A 30 11.41 -2.58 0.97
CA TYR A 30 10.44 -1.50 1.21
C TYR A 30 9.96 -1.48 2.67
N PRO A 31 10.88 -1.18 3.61
CA PRO A 31 10.56 -1.15 5.03
C PRO A 31 9.47 -0.11 5.35
N VAL A 32 8.46 -0.56 6.10
CA VAL A 32 7.35 0.26 6.56
C VAL A 32 7.87 1.41 7.43
N GLY A 33 7.51 2.65 7.10
CA GLY A 33 7.90 3.83 7.88
C GLY A 33 9.26 4.43 7.52
N ALA A 34 9.98 3.88 6.53
CA ALA A 34 11.14 4.55 5.98
C ALA A 34 10.71 5.82 5.21
N ASN A 35 11.06 6.99 5.75
CA ASN A 35 10.79 8.29 5.13
C ASN A 35 11.51 8.50 3.77
N SER A 36 12.36 7.56 3.37
CA SER A 36 13.19 7.65 2.15
C SER A 36 12.48 7.21 0.88
N GLN A 37 11.32 6.53 0.96
CA GLN A 37 10.65 6.04 -0.25
C GLN A 37 9.78 7.11 -0.89
N LYS A 38 10.34 7.70 -1.95
CA LYS A 38 9.65 8.65 -2.82
C LYS A 38 8.38 7.98 -3.36
N TYR A 39 7.22 8.56 -3.05
CA TYR A 39 5.96 8.08 -3.57
C TYR A 39 5.83 8.44 -5.04
N TYR A 40 5.64 7.43 -5.88
CA TYR A 40 5.32 7.62 -7.29
C TYR A 40 3.84 7.31 -7.54
N HIS A 41 3.20 8.06 -8.42
CA HIS A 41 1.86 7.70 -8.87
C HIS A 41 1.92 6.54 -9.90
N TRP A 42 0.80 5.84 -10.12
CA TRP A 42 0.74 4.74 -11.10
C TRP A 42 1.23 5.18 -12.49
N ASP A 43 0.82 6.37 -12.91
CA ASP A 43 1.23 6.95 -14.18
C ASP A 43 2.74 7.26 -14.24
N GLU A 44 3.41 7.51 -13.11
CA GLU A 44 4.86 7.66 -13.12
C GLU A 44 5.57 6.31 -13.19
N ILE A 45 5.04 5.28 -12.51
CA ILE A 45 5.64 3.94 -12.45
C ILE A 45 5.67 3.27 -13.82
N ARG A 46 4.60 3.41 -14.60
CA ARG A 46 4.53 2.85 -15.96
C ARG A 46 5.54 3.46 -16.93
N HIS A 47 5.96 4.72 -16.69
CA HIS A 47 6.97 5.40 -17.48
C HIS A 47 8.40 5.22 -16.94
N ARG A 48 8.55 4.62 -15.77
CA ARG A 48 9.85 4.35 -15.14
C ARG A 48 10.25 2.90 -15.34
N ARG A 49 11.56 2.66 -15.21
CA ARG A 49 12.10 1.31 -15.10
C ARG A 49 11.94 0.86 -13.65
N ALA A 50 11.28 -0.28 -13.45
CA ALA A 50 11.10 -0.84 -12.13
C ALA A 50 12.47 -1.24 -11.54
N PRO A 51 12.72 -0.94 -10.25
CA PRO A 51 13.89 -1.42 -9.54
C PRO A 51 13.80 -2.94 -9.28
N ASP A 52 14.95 -3.56 -9.01
CA ASP A 52 15.07 -4.94 -8.49
C ASP A 52 14.53 -6.07 -9.40
N GLY A 53 14.42 -5.80 -10.70
CA GLY A 53 13.90 -6.77 -11.67
C GLY A 53 12.41 -7.06 -11.54
N LEU A 54 11.68 -6.22 -10.79
CA LEU A 54 10.23 -6.29 -10.66
C LEU A 54 9.55 -5.85 -11.96
N THR A 55 8.32 -6.31 -12.19
CA THR A 55 7.43 -5.67 -13.16
C THR A 55 6.82 -4.39 -12.59
N ARG A 56 6.19 -3.57 -13.44
CA ARG A 56 5.53 -2.33 -13.01
C ARG A 56 4.39 -2.60 -12.04
N GLU A 57 3.65 -3.68 -12.28
CA GLU A 57 2.54 -4.15 -11.45
C GLU A 57 3.03 -4.64 -10.09
N GLU A 58 4.15 -5.37 -10.06
CA GLU A 58 4.78 -5.84 -8.82
C GLU A 58 5.33 -4.68 -8.00
N TRP A 59 5.98 -3.72 -8.65
CA TRP A 59 6.47 -2.51 -8.00
C TRP A 59 5.32 -1.67 -7.45
N TRP A 60 4.22 -1.55 -8.21
CA TRP A 60 2.99 -0.91 -7.73
C TRP A 60 2.38 -1.66 -6.55
N ALA A 61 2.37 -2.99 -6.58
CA ALA A 61 1.90 -3.84 -5.48
C ALA A 61 2.71 -3.62 -4.21
N ALA A 62 4.04 -3.59 -4.33
CA ALA A 62 4.98 -3.31 -3.24
C ALA A 62 4.67 -1.97 -2.57
N MET A 63 4.61 -0.88 -3.35
CA MET A 63 4.30 0.44 -2.79
C MET A 63 2.93 0.49 -2.12
N LYS A 64 1.89 -0.08 -2.75
CA LYS A 64 0.54 -0.06 -2.18
C LYS A 64 0.48 -0.82 -0.85
N LEU A 65 1.20 -1.94 -0.73
CA LEU A 65 1.32 -2.70 0.50
C LEU A 65 2.06 -1.90 1.59
N THR A 66 3.21 -1.31 1.27
CA THR A 66 3.98 -0.48 2.21
C THR A 66 3.17 0.75 2.66
N ARG A 67 2.42 1.40 1.76
CA ARG A 67 1.56 2.54 2.14
C ARG A 67 0.38 2.12 3.00
N ARG A 68 -0.26 0.98 2.70
CA ARG A 68 -1.38 0.49 3.50
C ARG A 68 -0.94 0.06 4.89
N SER A 69 0.21 -0.60 5.00
CA SER A 69 0.79 -0.97 6.30
C SER A 69 1.29 0.24 7.10
N ALA A 70 1.80 1.28 6.44
CA ALA A 70 2.18 2.54 7.07
C ALA A 70 0.98 3.46 7.39
N SER A 71 -0.23 3.16 6.88
CA SER A 71 -1.39 4.00 7.11
C SER A 71 -1.81 3.93 8.58
N ARG A 72 -1.91 5.10 9.22
CA ARG A 72 -2.42 5.23 10.58
C ARG A 72 -3.86 5.71 10.49
N PRO A 73 -4.81 5.08 11.20
CA PRO A 73 -6.15 5.62 11.30
C PRO A 73 -6.06 6.98 11.99
N ILE A 74 -6.40 8.05 11.28
CA ILE A 74 -6.55 9.37 11.86
C ILE A 74 -8.00 9.46 12.28
N PRO A 75 -8.31 9.66 13.58
CA PRO A 75 -9.67 9.89 14.00
C PRO A 75 -10.15 11.18 13.33
N LEU A 76 -11.12 11.07 12.42
CA LEU A 76 -11.84 12.21 11.89
C LEU A 76 -12.79 12.67 12.99
N MET A 77 -12.24 13.36 13.99
CA MET A 77 -13.02 14.09 14.98
C MET A 77 -13.44 15.40 14.35
N ASP A 78 -14.72 15.51 14.01
CA ASP A 78 -15.37 16.80 13.90
C ASP A 78 -15.30 17.50 15.27
N ILE A 79 -15.19 18.82 15.32
CA ILE A 79 -14.99 19.60 16.57
C ILE A 79 -16.25 19.56 17.48
N GLY A 80 -17.21 18.67 17.21
CA GLY A 80 -18.54 18.68 17.82
C GLY A 80 -19.01 17.38 18.44
N GLN A 81 -18.82 16.20 17.82
CA GLN A 81 -19.52 15.00 18.31
C GLN A 81 -18.75 13.71 18.06
N SER A 82 -18.31 13.09 19.16
CA SER A 82 -17.72 11.75 19.19
C SER A 82 -18.73 10.69 18.78
N ILE A 83 -18.55 10.10 17.60
CA ILE A 83 -19.20 8.83 17.25
C ILE A 83 -18.14 7.74 17.36
N HIS A 84 -18.15 7.01 18.47
CA HIS A 84 -17.38 5.78 18.64
C HIS A 84 -18.13 4.62 17.97
N LEU A 85 -17.60 4.10 16.87
CA LEU A 85 -18.05 2.81 16.30
C LEU A 85 -17.01 1.71 16.60
N PHE A 86 -17.38 0.90 17.62
CA PHE A 86 -17.02 -0.50 18.00
C PHE A 86 -15.58 -1.00 17.73
N ALA A 87 -14.75 -1.31 18.74
CA ALA A 87 -14.75 -2.44 19.70
C ALA A 87 -14.19 -3.77 19.13
N ALA A 88 -13.01 -4.16 19.65
CA ALA A 88 -12.50 -5.54 19.63
C ALA A 88 -11.61 -5.75 20.87
N GLY A 89 -11.91 -6.82 21.62
CA GLY A 89 -11.55 -6.99 23.02
C GLY A 89 -10.12 -7.42 23.33
N ARG A 90 -9.84 -7.38 24.64
CA ARG A 90 -8.95 -8.22 25.48
C ARG A 90 -9.15 -7.64 26.90
N GLY A 91 -9.58 -8.36 27.93
CA GLY A 91 -9.14 -9.69 28.38
C GLY A 91 -8.25 -9.48 29.62
N SER A 92 -8.70 -10.02 30.77
CA SER A 92 -7.98 -10.16 32.07
C SER A 92 -7.91 -8.89 32.95
N ALA A 93 -8.15 -8.93 34.26
CA ALA A 93 -8.32 -10.02 35.24
C ALA A 93 -9.28 -9.57 36.36
#